data_AF-A0A7R9VF36-F1
#
_entry.id   AF-A0A7R9VF36-F1
#
_cell.length_a   1.000
_cell.length_b   1.000
_cell.length_c   1.000
_cell.angle_alpha   90.00
_cell.angle_beta   90.00
_cell.angle_gamma   90.00
#
_symmetry.space_group_name_H-M   'P 1'
#
loop_
_entity.id
_entity.type
_entity.pdbx_description
1 polymer ?
#
loop_
_entity_poly.entity_id
_entity_poly.type
_entity_poly.pdbx_seq_one_letter_code
_entity_poly.pdbx_strand_id
1 'polypeptide(L)'
;TTLEHKVTMRIVLLSSALALLASGASAFVPQHARQSSSALKMSASESDRRSFVAKSGSAAAAASFVAATGGAAAPAEAAAYQMWEKVELPFEDTIYDIDFDSDTHGYIVGARGALAETSDGGKTWEARSFSNLDPDEEVTYRFQVLSFKDGEGWVLGKPTLLLHTKDAGKSWERIPLS
;
A
#
# COMPACT_ATOMS: atom_id res chain seq x y z
N THR A 1 -61.42 -1.13 11.52
CA THR A 1 -62.48 -0.33 12.16
C THR A 1 -62.50 -0.70 13.64
N THR A 2 -61.66 -0.05 14.44
CA THR A 2 -61.96 1.11 15.34
C THR A 2 -62.43 0.69 16.73
N LEU A 3 -61.96 1.43 17.75
CA LEU A 3 -62.34 1.50 19.19
C LEU A 3 -61.36 0.75 20.13
N GLU A 4 -60.27 1.34 20.64
CA GLU A 4 -60.16 2.50 21.56
C GLU A 4 -61.16 2.43 22.73
N HIS A 5 -60.67 2.06 23.92
CA HIS A 5 -61.36 2.24 25.22
C HIS A 5 -60.37 2.62 26.34
N LYS A 6 -60.14 3.92 26.45
CA LYS A 6 -60.38 4.78 27.62
C LYS A 6 -59.95 4.33 29.04
N VAL A 7 -58.86 4.95 29.51
CA VAL A 7 -58.67 5.75 30.76
C VAL A 7 -59.09 5.16 32.13
N THR A 8 -58.17 5.20 33.10
CA THR A 8 -58.48 5.62 34.48
C THR A 8 -57.32 6.39 35.11
N MET A 9 -57.65 7.61 35.53
CA MET A 9 -56.80 8.66 36.13
C MET A 9 -56.81 8.52 37.66
N ARG A 10 -55.67 8.74 38.33
CA ARG A 10 -55.63 9.02 39.77
C ARG A 10 -54.79 10.26 40.05
N ILE A 11 -55.46 11.21 40.70
CA ILE A 11 -55.04 12.54 41.10
C ILE A 11 -54.36 12.44 42.48
N VAL A 12 -53.22 13.09 42.66
CA VAL A 12 -52.81 13.64 43.96
C VAL A 12 -52.26 15.05 43.73
N LEU A 13 -52.97 16.03 44.28
CA LEU A 13 -52.54 17.42 44.43
C LEU A 13 -51.64 17.52 45.67
N LEU A 14 -50.60 18.37 45.64
CA LEU A 14 -50.43 19.41 46.67
C LEU A 14 -49.31 20.41 46.33
N SER A 15 -49.64 21.68 46.57
CA SER A 15 -48.80 22.78 47.06
C SER A 15 -47.90 23.55 46.10
N SER A 16 -48.40 24.76 45.80
CA SER A 16 -47.72 25.92 45.25
C SER A 16 -46.55 26.42 46.11
N ALA A 17 -45.48 26.86 45.46
CA ALA A 17 -44.67 27.99 45.92
C ALA A 17 -44.13 28.76 44.70
N LEU A 18 -44.51 30.02 44.60
CA LEU A 18 -44.07 31.00 43.61
C LEU A 18 -42.85 31.75 44.18
N ALA A 19 -41.75 31.82 43.43
CA ALA A 19 -40.70 32.82 43.66
C ALA A 19 -40.03 33.22 42.33
N LEU A 20 -39.81 34.53 42.20
CA LEU A 20 -39.47 35.27 40.99
C LEU A 20 -38.02 35.07 40.48
N LEU A 21 -37.93 35.10 39.14
CA LEU A 21 -36.91 35.66 38.25
C LEU A 21 -35.51 36.00 38.79
N ALA A 22 -34.50 35.38 38.17
CA ALA A 22 -33.28 36.07 37.74
C ALA A 22 -32.76 35.44 36.44
N SER A 23 -32.57 36.30 35.43
CA SER A 23 -32.05 35.97 34.10
C SER A 23 -30.67 35.33 34.13
N GLY A 24 -30.49 34.31 33.30
CA GLY A 24 -29.18 33.78 32.92
C GLY A 24 -29.31 33.02 31.60
N ALA A 25 -29.07 33.71 30.49
CA ALA A 25 -28.97 33.07 29.19
C ALA A 25 -27.73 32.17 29.17
N SER A 26 -27.92 30.88 28.90
CA SER A 26 -26.87 30.03 28.33
C SER A 26 -27.50 29.21 27.23
N ALA A 27 -27.03 29.46 26.02
CA ALA A 27 -27.42 28.73 24.83
C ALA A 27 -27.02 27.26 24.99
N PHE A 28 -28.00 26.37 24.88
CA PHE A 28 -27.77 24.94 24.75
C PHE A 28 -27.25 24.66 23.34
N VAL A 29 -25.93 24.47 23.21
CA VAL A 29 -25.31 23.97 21.98
C VAL A 29 -25.35 22.45 22.01
N PRO A 30 -25.91 21.76 21.00
CA PRO A 30 -25.85 20.30 20.96
C PRO A 30 -24.41 19.87 20.69
N GLN A 31 -23.77 19.24 21.68
CA GLN A 31 -22.52 18.51 21.47
C GLN A 31 -22.81 17.29 20.57
N HIS A 32 -22.59 17.45 19.26
CA HIS A 32 -22.23 16.31 18.45
C HIS A 32 -20.88 15.81 18.97
N ALA A 33 -20.89 14.62 19.55
CA ALA A 33 -19.67 13.90 19.90
C ALA A 33 -18.86 13.66 18.60
N ARG A 34 -17.93 14.57 18.30
CA ARG A 34 -16.80 14.27 17.41
C ARG A 34 -15.92 13.28 18.17
N GLN A 35 -16.06 12.00 17.87
CA GLN A 35 -14.99 11.06 18.17
C GLN A 35 -13.73 11.57 17.47
N SER A 36 -12.77 12.02 18.26
CA SER A 36 -11.44 12.34 17.76
C SER A 36 -10.80 11.02 17.35
N SER A 37 -10.75 10.75 16.05
CA SER A 37 -9.85 9.72 15.53
C SER A 37 -8.43 10.15 15.91
N SER A 38 -7.83 9.42 16.83
CA SER A 38 -6.41 9.56 17.12
C SER A 38 -5.68 9.12 15.85
N ALA A 39 -5.28 10.08 15.02
CA ALA A 39 -4.46 9.79 13.86
C ALA A 39 -3.16 9.16 14.37
N LEU A 40 -2.99 7.86 14.12
CA LEU A 40 -1.73 7.16 14.29
C LEU A 40 -0.67 7.98 13.54
N LYS A 41 0.22 8.64 14.30
CA LYS A 41 1.45 9.19 13.75
C LYS A 41 2.30 8.01 13.32
N MET A 42 2.16 7.59 12.06
CA MET A 42 3.14 6.76 11.39
C MET A 42 4.41 7.57 11.28
N SER A 43 5.31 7.41 12.25
CA SER A 43 6.72 7.74 12.10
C SER A 43 7.29 6.75 11.10
N ALA A 44 7.23 7.07 9.81
CA ALA A 44 8.00 6.36 8.80
C ALA A 44 9.47 6.55 9.15
N SER A 45 10.12 5.52 9.71
CA SER A 45 11.58 5.48 9.81
C SER A 45 12.13 5.49 8.39
N GLU A 46 13.06 6.41 8.15
CA GLU A 46 13.57 6.84 6.85
C GLU A 46 14.35 5.72 6.13
N SER A 47 13.61 4.76 5.59
CA SER A 47 14.06 3.75 4.65
C SER A 47 12.86 3.43 3.75
N ASP A 48 12.36 4.49 3.11
CA ASP A 48 11.28 4.45 2.13
C ASP A 48 11.68 3.57 0.94
N ARG A 49 10.69 2.92 0.30
CA ARG A 49 10.83 2.13 -0.95
C ARG A 49 11.70 2.81 -2.02
N ARG A 50 11.69 4.16 -2.05
CA ARG A 50 12.51 4.98 -2.95
C ARG A 50 14.00 4.90 -2.68
N SER A 51 14.40 4.69 -1.43
CA SER A 51 15.81 4.65 -1.03
C SER A 51 16.52 3.37 -1.48
N PHE A 52 15.82 2.23 -1.53
CA PHE A 52 16.36 0.98 -2.08
C PHE A 52 16.58 1.07 -3.59
N VAL A 53 15.56 1.51 -4.33
CA VAL A 53 15.63 1.74 -5.80
C VAL A 53 16.68 2.81 -6.16
N ALA A 54 16.91 3.81 -5.30
CA ALA A 54 17.93 4.83 -5.52
C ALA A 54 19.36 4.37 -5.17
N LYS A 55 19.53 3.47 -4.19
CA LYS A 55 20.86 2.99 -3.74
C LYS A 55 21.51 2.04 -4.74
N SER A 56 20.73 1.28 -5.50
CA SER A 56 21.23 0.48 -6.63
C SER A 56 21.63 1.31 -7.85
N GLY A 57 21.42 2.64 -7.83
CA GLY A 57 21.69 3.56 -8.95
C GLY A 57 22.83 4.58 -8.77
N SER A 58 23.60 4.57 -7.67
CA SER A 58 24.67 5.58 -7.47
C SER A 58 26.01 4.98 -7.08
N ALA A 59 26.82 4.67 -8.08
CA ALA A 59 28.27 4.54 -7.95
C ALA A 59 28.96 5.22 -9.14
N ALA A 60 28.96 6.55 -9.15
CA ALA A 60 29.88 7.33 -9.98
C ALA A 60 30.04 8.76 -9.43
N ALA A 61 30.94 8.93 -8.46
CA ALA A 61 31.42 10.26 -8.08
C ALA A 61 32.94 10.23 -7.91
N ALA A 62 33.66 10.65 -8.95
CA ALA A 62 34.96 11.28 -8.84
C ALA A 62 35.30 12.03 -10.14
N ALA A 63 34.78 13.25 -10.30
CA ALA A 63 35.26 14.16 -11.34
C ALA A 63 36.45 14.95 -10.79
N SER A 64 37.65 14.70 -11.32
CA SER A 64 38.79 15.60 -11.13
C SER A 64 38.78 16.65 -12.24
N PHE A 65 38.75 17.94 -11.89
CA PHE A 65 38.83 19.05 -12.83
C PHE A 65 40.27 19.23 -13.34
N VAL A 66 40.45 19.24 -14.66
CA VAL A 66 41.61 19.89 -15.30
C VAL A 66 41.10 20.87 -16.35
N ALA A 67 41.44 22.14 -16.16
CA ALA A 67 41.02 23.23 -17.03
C ALA A 67 41.97 23.41 -18.24
N ALA A 68 41.35 23.44 -19.42
CA ALA A 68 41.59 24.32 -20.58
C ALA A 68 42.98 24.37 -21.26
N THR A 69 43.02 23.89 -22.51
CA THR A 69 43.47 24.70 -23.65
C THR A 69 42.65 24.35 -24.90
N GLY A 70 42.31 25.39 -25.67
CA GLY A 70 41.29 25.40 -26.71
C GLY A 70 41.44 24.37 -27.83
N GLY A 71 40.31 23.76 -28.14
CA GLY A 71 40.00 23.07 -29.39
C GLY A 71 38.49 23.13 -29.53
N ALA A 72 37.98 23.48 -30.71
CA ALA A 72 36.55 23.51 -30.98
C ALA A 72 35.92 22.23 -30.43
N ALA A 73 34.97 22.37 -29.49
CA ALA A 73 34.27 21.23 -28.93
C ALA A 73 33.63 20.50 -30.11
N ALA A 74 34.20 19.35 -30.48
CA ALA A 74 33.45 18.31 -31.16
C ALA A 74 32.13 18.17 -30.39
N PRO A 75 30.97 17.98 -31.07
CA PRO A 75 29.76 17.68 -30.32
C PRO A 75 30.14 16.54 -29.39
N ALA A 76 30.03 16.78 -28.07
CA ALA A 76 30.31 15.78 -27.08
C ALA A 76 29.41 14.62 -27.48
N GLU A 77 30.01 13.65 -28.15
CA GLU A 77 29.32 12.49 -28.66
C GLU A 77 28.72 11.92 -27.40
N ALA A 78 27.39 11.99 -27.32
CA ALA A 78 26.66 11.38 -26.25
C ALA A 78 27.03 9.91 -26.36
N ALA A 79 28.12 9.53 -25.70
CA ALA A 79 28.49 8.16 -25.44
C ALA A 79 27.21 7.63 -24.82
N ALA A 80 26.46 6.92 -25.65
CA ALA A 80 25.14 6.47 -25.29
C ALA A 80 25.39 5.56 -24.11
N TYR A 81 25.15 6.08 -22.90
CA TYR A 81 25.24 5.27 -21.70
C TYR A 81 24.14 4.21 -21.89
N GLN A 82 24.53 3.02 -22.34
CA GLN A 82 23.71 1.82 -22.31
C GLN A 82 23.56 1.45 -20.83
N MET A 83 22.73 2.23 -20.11
CA MET A 83 22.50 2.08 -18.66
C MET A 83 21.41 1.07 -18.35
N TRP A 84 20.80 0.51 -19.39
CA TRP A 84 19.68 -0.42 -19.29
C TRP A 84 19.95 -1.62 -20.17
N GLU A 85 19.89 -2.80 -19.55
CA GLU A 85 19.89 -4.08 -20.24
C GLU A 85 18.48 -4.65 -20.18
N LYS A 86 17.98 -5.15 -21.31
CA LYS A 86 16.71 -5.87 -21.33
C LYS A 86 16.94 -7.25 -20.69
N VAL A 87 16.21 -7.54 -19.63
CA VAL A 87 16.12 -8.87 -19.04
C VAL A 87 14.90 -9.58 -19.61
N GLU A 88 15.06 -10.83 -20.04
CA GLU A 88 13.94 -11.65 -20.50
C GLU A 88 13.17 -12.21 -19.30
N LEU A 89 11.84 -12.16 -19.39
CA LEU A 89 10.93 -12.69 -18.38
C LEU A 89 10.31 -14.00 -18.87
N PRO A 90 9.85 -14.88 -17.96
CA PRO A 90 9.24 -16.16 -18.33
C PRO A 90 7.81 -16.02 -18.88
N PHE A 91 7.30 -14.79 -19.02
CA PHE A 91 5.99 -14.47 -19.59
C PHE A 91 6.06 -13.17 -20.41
N GLU A 92 5.10 -13.01 -21.31
CA GLU A 92 4.93 -11.80 -22.14
C GLU A 92 3.79 -10.88 -21.63
N ASP A 93 3.17 -11.25 -20.50
CA ASP A 93 2.06 -10.50 -19.92
C ASP A 93 2.51 -9.16 -19.30
N THR A 94 1.57 -8.23 -19.16
CA THR A 94 1.84 -6.91 -18.57
C THR A 94 2.30 -7.04 -17.12
N ILE A 95 3.44 -6.42 -16.81
CA ILE A 95 3.98 -6.31 -15.46
C ILE A 95 3.36 -5.12 -14.74
N TYR A 96 2.98 -5.31 -13.48
CA TYR A 96 2.39 -4.25 -12.68
C TYR A 96 3.30 -3.79 -11.54
N ASP A 97 4.02 -4.69 -10.89
CA ASP A 97 4.87 -4.33 -9.76
C ASP A 97 6.06 -5.28 -9.58
N ILE A 98 7.09 -4.79 -8.90
CA ILE A 98 8.30 -5.53 -8.54
C ILE A 98 8.76 -5.06 -7.16
N ASP A 99 9.12 -6.01 -6.30
CA ASP A 99 9.72 -5.68 -5.01
C ASP A 99 10.68 -6.79 -4.55
N PHE A 100 11.60 -6.42 -3.67
CA PHE A 100 12.67 -7.27 -3.19
C PHE A 100 12.60 -7.43 -1.67
N ASP A 101 12.72 -8.67 -1.20
CA ASP A 101 12.93 -8.96 0.22
C ASP A 101 14.38 -8.70 0.65
N SER A 102 15.32 -8.89 -0.27
CA SER A 102 16.75 -8.62 -0.08
C SER A 102 17.41 -8.19 -1.39
N ASP A 103 18.68 -7.79 -1.35
CA ASP A 103 19.44 -7.35 -2.53
C ASP A 103 19.48 -8.39 -3.67
N THR A 104 19.25 -9.68 -3.37
CA THR A 104 19.31 -10.77 -4.35
C THR A 104 17.97 -11.47 -4.57
N HIS A 105 17.04 -11.39 -3.63
CA HIS A 105 15.79 -12.14 -3.66
C HIS A 105 14.59 -11.22 -3.81
N GLY A 106 13.81 -11.42 -4.87
CA GLY A 106 12.67 -10.55 -5.19
C GLY A 106 11.66 -11.20 -6.11
N TYR A 107 10.54 -10.50 -6.30
CA TYR A 107 9.40 -11.00 -7.05
C TYR A 107 8.87 -9.94 -8.03
N ILE A 108 8.32 -10.42 -9.14
CA ILE A 108 7.56 -9.64 -10.11
C ILE A 108 6.13 -10.16 -10.13
N VAL A 109 5.18 -9.24 -10.23
CA VAL A 109 3.76 -9.56 -10.39
C VAL A 109 3.12 -8.83 -11.58
N GLY A 110 2.13 -9.46 -12.21
CA GLY A 110 1.53 -8.95 -13.43
C GLY A 110 0.11 -9.44 -13.72
N ALA A 111 -0.27 -9.30 -14.99
CA ALA A 111 -1.55 -9.76 -15.51
C ALA A 111 -1.60 -11.28 -15.65
N ARG A 112 -2.82 -11.83 -15.67
CA ARG A 112 -3.10 -13.25 -15.97
C ARG A 112 -2.32 -14.23 -15.10
N GLY A 113 -2.23 -13.93 -13.81
CA GLY A 113 -1.49 -14.76 -12.86
C GLY A 113 0.03 -14.66 -12.98
N ALA A 114 0.58 -13.69 -13.73
CA ALA A 114 2.03 -13.55 -13.87
C ALA A 114 2.70 -13.30 -12.51
N LEU A 115 3.51 -14.28 -12.10
CA LEU A 115 4.36 -14.25 -10.91
C LEU A 115 5.72 -14.83 -11.29
N ALA A 116 6.78 -14.08 -11.02
CA ALA A 116 8.15 -14.58 -11.15
C ALA A 116 8.98 -14.26 -9.92
N GLU A 117 9.96 -15.10 -9.65
CA GLU A 117 10.91 -14.99 -8.55
C GLU A 117 12.33 -14.87 -9.12
N THR A 118 13.17 -14.07 -8.48
CA THR A 118 14.61 -14.00 -8.75
C THR A 118 15.40 -14.31 -7.48
N SER A 119 16.56 -14.92 -7.65
CA SER A 119 17.52 -15.16 -6.56
C SER A 119 18.92 -14.56 -6.82
N ASP A 120 19.05 -13.78 -7.90
CA ASP A 120 20.33 -13.18 -8.34
C ASP A 120 20.25 -11.65 -8.55
N GLY A 121 19.27 -11.00 -7.93
CA GLY A 121 19.07 -9.55 -8.00
C GLY A 121 18.34 -9.10 -9.26
N GLY A 122 17.58 -9.98 -9.89
CA GLY A 122 16.78 -9.69 -11.08
C GLY A 122 17.50 -9.87 -12.41
N LYS A 123 18.64 -10.57 -12.43
CA LYS A 123 19.34 -10.93 -13.68
C LYS A 123 18.64 -12.09 -14.37
N THR A 124 18.09 -13.02 -13.60
CA THR A 124 17.24 -14.11 -14.10
C THR A 124 15.97 -14.21 -13.27
N TRP A 125 14.89 -14.64 -13.94
CA TRP A 125 13.54 -14.74 -13.37
C TRP A 125 12.95 -16.10 -13.69
N GLU A 126 12.43 -16.76 -12.67
CA GLU A 126 11.75 -18.06 -12.77
C GLU A 126 10.26 -17.88 -12.55
N ALA A 127 9.42 -18.44 -13.43
CA ALA A 127 7.98 -18.43 -13.22
C ALA A 127 7.60 -19.22 -11.98
N ARG A 128 6.68 -18.65 -11.19
CA ARG A 128 6.13 -19.27 -9.99
C ARG A 128 4.61 -19.23 -10.05
N SER A 129 3.99 -20.01 -9.17
CA SER A 129 2.55 -20.01 -8.94
C SER A 129 2.29 -20.06 -7.44
N PHE A 130 1.14 -19.56 -7.01
CA PHE A 130 0.75 -19.63 -5.62
C PHE A 130 0.19 -21.02 -5.28
N SER A 131 0.84 -21.75 -4.36
CA SER A 131 0.44 -23.13 -4.00
C SER A 131 -0.97 -23.25 -3.41
N ASN A 132 -1.53 -22.14 -2.92
CA ASN A 132 -2.85 -22.05 -2.31
C ASN A 132 -3.94 -21.50 -3.25
N LEU A 133 -3.60 -21.27 -4.53
CA LEU A 133 -4.56 -20.92 -5.57
C LEU A 133 -4.70 -22.09 -6.56
N ASP A 134 -5.92 -22.27 -7.07
CA ASP A 134 -6.14 -23.19 -8.18
C ASP A 134 -5.51 -22.58 -9.46
N PRO A 135 -4.77 -23.34 -10.28
CA PRO A 135 -4.13 -22.81 -11.49
C PRO A 135 -5.11 -22.18 -12.48
N ASP A 136 -6.32 -22.72 -12.60
CA ASP A 136 -7.35 -22.19 -13.49
C ASP A 136 -7.97 -20.91 -12.93
N GLU A 137 -7.98 -20.74 -11.60
CA GLU A 137 -8.36 -19.50 -10.92
C GLU A 137 -7.24 -18.44 -11.03
N GLU A 138 -5.98 -18.85 -10.85
CA GLU A 138 -4.80 -17.98 -10.77
C GLU A 138 -4.65 -17.11 -12.03
N VAL A 139 -4.84 -17.71 -13.21
CA VAL A 139 -4.75 -17.01 -14.51
C VAL A 139 -5.83 -15.94 -14.70
N THR A 140 -6.87 -15.92 -13.86
CA THR A 140 -7.91 -14.88 -13.90
C THR A 140 -7.53 -13.63 -13.11
N TYR A 141 -6.57 -13.75 -12.19
CA TYR A 141 -6.11 -12.64 -11.38
C TYR A 141 -5.14 -11.73 -12.12
N ARG A 142 -5.18 -10.46 -11.74
CA ARG A 142 -4.19 -9.43 -12.05
C ARG A 142 -3.60 -9.01 -10.71
N PHE A 143 -2.37 -9.40 -10.45
CA PHE A 143 -1.64 -9.01 -9.25
C PHE A 143 -1.07 -7.61 -9.48
N GLN A 144 -1.56 -6.61 -8.76
CA GLN A 144 -1.32 -5.20 -9.06
C GLN A 144 -0.30 -4.54 -8.15
N VAL A 145 -0.17 -5.04 -6.91
CA VAL A 145 0.72 -4.47 -5.90
C VAL A 145 1.47 -5.61 -5.24
N LEU A 146 2.77 -5.39 -5.08
CA LEU A 146 3.67 -6.26 -4.33
C LEU A 146 4.42 -5.41 -3.30
N SER A 147 4.61 -5.93 -2.09
CA SER A 147 5.45 -5.29 -1.10
C SER A 147 6.13 -6.30 -0.20
N PHE A 148 7.42 -6.12 0.05
CA PHE A 148 8.21 -6.91 0.99
C PHE A 148 8.86 -6.03 2.06
N LYS A 149 9.04 -6.63 3.24
CA LYS A 149 9.85 -6.09 4.33
C LYS A 149 10.22 -7.21 5.31
N ASP A 150 11.51 -7.42 5.51
CA ASP A 150 12.05 -8.29 6.57
C ASP A 150 11.44 -9.72 6.57
N GLY A 151 11.26 -10.33 5.39
CA GLY A 151 10.65 -11.64 5.20
C GLY A 151 9.11 -11.64 5.15
N GLU A 152 8.47 -10.52 5.49
CA GLU A 152 7.03 -10.35 5.38
C GLU A 152 6.66 -9.76 4.02
N GLY A 153 5.65 -10.32 3.34
CA GLY A 153 5.28 -9.90 2.00
C GLY A 153 3.77 -9.89 1.74
N TRP A 154 3.33 -9.00 0.87
CA TRP A 154 1.91 -8.78 0.55
C TRP A 154 1.70 -8.67 -0.96
N VAL A 155 0.66 -9.35 -1.47
CA VAL A 155 0.19 -9.21 -2.85
C VAL A 155 -1.27 -8.82 -2.86
N LEU A 156 -1.61 -7.79 -3.63
CA LEU A 156 -3.00 -7.36 -3.86
C LEU A 156 -3.36 -7.44 -5.34
N GLY A 157 -4.56 -7.91 -5.65
CA GLY A 157 -4.98 -8.11 -7.04
C GLY A 157 -6.47 -7.97 -7.32
N LYS A 158 -6.82 -8.17 -8.60
CA LYS A 158 -8.17 -8.15 -9.16
C LYS A 158 -8.50 -9.41 -9.96
N PRO A 159 -9.67 -10.07 -9.81
CA PRO A 159 -10.69 -9.84 -8.78
C PRO A 159 -10.12 -9.80 -7.36
N THR A 160 -10.85 -9.25 -6.41
CA THR A 160 -10.31 -8.91 -5.08
C THR A 160 -9.59 -10.10 -4.45
N LEU A 161 -8.28 -9.94 -4.26
CA LEU A 161 -7.39 -10.94 -3.66
C LEU A 161 -6.36 -10.21 -2.78
N LEU A 162 -6.13 -10.77 -1.61
CA LEU A 162 -5.04 -10.39 -0.72
C LEU A 162 -4.28 -11.66 -0.33
N LEU A 163 -2.99 -11.70 -0.64
CA LEU A 163 -2.09 -12.76 -0.21
C LEU A 163 -1.03 -12.18 0.75
N HIS A 164 -0.62 -13.01 1.70
CA HIS A 164 0.38 -12.68 2.71
C HIS A 164 1.41 -13.80 2.85
N THR A 165 2.66 -13.43 3.06
CA THR A 165 3.76 -14.36 3.42
C THR A 165 4.52 -13.83 4.63
N LYS A 166 5.10 -14.74 5.40
CA LYS A 166 6.00 -14.44 6.54
C LYS A 166 7.38 -15.07 6.38
N ASP A 167 7.65 -15.71 5.24
CA ASP A 167 8.85 -16.49 4.97
C ASP A 167 9.51 -16.12 3.64
N ALA A 168 9.45 -14.83 3.29
CA ALA A 168 9.94 -14.24 2.06
C ALA A 168 9.32 -14.85 0.80
N GLY A 169 8.06 -15.31 0.87
CA GLY A 169 7.35 -15.82 -0.30
C GLY A 169 7.56 -17.31 -0.59
N LYS A 170 8.14 -18.08 0.35
CA LYS A 170 8.20 -19.55 0.24
C LYS A 170 6.81 -20.16 0.42
N SER A 171 5.98 -19.57 1.27
CA SER A 171 4.58 -19.91 1.43
C SER A 171 3.71 -18.66 1.47
N TRP A 172 2.53 -18.76 0.88
CA TRP A 172 1.55 -17.68 0.82
C TRP A 172 0.22 -18.13 1.38
N GLU A 173 -0.42 -17.25 2.13
CA GLU A 173 -1.75 -17.42 2.71
C GLU A 173 -2.71 -16.41 2.09
N ARG A 174 -3.92 -16.88 1.75
CA ARG A 174 -4.98 -15.99 1.26
C ARG A 174 -5.68 -15.38 2.46
N ILE A 175 -5.69 -14.06 2.54
CA ILE A 175 -6.39 -13.34 3.61
C ILE A 175 -7.82 -13.03 3.13
N PRO A 176 -8.86 -13.59 3.77
CA PRO A 176 -10.24 -13.31 3.41
C PRO A 176 -10.57 -11.83 3.62
N LEU A 177 -11.25 -11.24 2.64
CA LEU A 177 -11.78 -9.88 2.71
C LEU A 177 -13.30 -9.97 2.77
N SER A 178 -13.90 -9.41 3.82
CA SER A 178 -15.35 -9.39 4.10
C SER A 178 -16.06 -8.20 3.49
#